data_AF-A0A9E1HB21-F1
#
_entry.id   AF-A0A9E1HB21-F1
#
_cell.length_a   1.000
_cell.length_b   1.000
_cell.length_c   1.000
_cell.angle_alpha   90.00
_cell.angle_beta   90.00
_cell.angle_gamma   90.00
#
_symmetry.space_group_name_H-M   'P 1'
#
loop_
_entity.id
_entity.type
_entity.pdbx_description
1 polymer ?
#
loop_
_entity_poly.entity_id
_entity_poly.type
_entity_poly.pdbx_seq_one_letter_code
_entity_poly.pdbx_strand_id
1 'polypeptide(L)'
;METIFSLFLTKEREKQGISQERLCRGLCAVSALSRYENGERIPDRLLMNALIQRLGKSSDELTTMISCQEYAYFVWRRKVKEALRKKKISLAQELLQKKESLDGCVHSVLQEQFYRYIQGILMGTSADISDLEEAIRLTHPEFSGKIEEEDLFSIQELNLLLFYAKCKMQKEAEQGRELLGVLLQYIQEHITDIQAKNQIFPRAVSIYCQEVKENQFSEKRYLLCKEVLENSVQN
;
A
#
# COMPACT_ATOMS: atom_id res chain seq x y z
N MET A 1 10.64 1.53 28.33
CA MET A 1 10.99 0.14 27.95
C MET A 1 11.01 0.12 26.44
N GLU A 2 12.16 -0.15 25.84
CA GLU A 2 12.25 -0.33 24.39
C GLU A 2 11.38 -1.53 23.99
N THR A 3 10.56 -1.35 22.96
CA THR A 3 9.71 -2.41 22.42
C THR A 3 10.43 -3.06 21.23
N ILE A 4 10.09 -4.31 20.90
CA ILE A 4 10.60 -4.99 19.69
C ILE A 4 10.33 -4.11 18.45
N PHE A 5 9.17 -3.46 18.39
CA PHE A 5 8.81 -2.55 17.31
C PHE A 5 9.74 -1.32 17.24
N SER A 6 9.96 -0.63 18.36
CA SER A 6 10.75 0.62 18.38
C SER A 6 12.21 0.37 17.99
N LEU A 7 12.79 -0.73 18.47
CA LEU A 7 14.14 -1.17 18.10
C LEU A 7 14.24 -1.53 16.62
N PHE A 8 13.29 -2.31 16.12
CA PHE A 8 13.25 -2.70 14.71
C PHE A 8 13.14 -1.47 13.79
N LEU A 9 12.19 -0.58 14.08
CA LEU A 9 11.90 0.58 13.23
C LEU A 9 13.11 1.50 13.13
N THR A 10 13.72 1.84 14.27
CA THR A 10 14.90 2.72 14.34
C THR A 10 16.07 2.10 13.59
N LYS A 11 16.38 0.83 13.88
CA LYS A 11 17.52 0.13 13.26
C LYS A 11 17.39 0.02 11.75
N GLU A 12 16.21 -0.36 11.25
CA GLU A 12 16.00 -0.53 9.82
C GLU A 12 15.96 0.82 9.09
N ARG A 13 15.34 1.85 9.69
CA ARG A 13 15.35 3.21 9.14
C ARG A 13 16.77 3.77 9.02
N GLU A 14 17.55 3.69 10.10
CA GLU A 14 18.93 4.21 10.13
C GLU A 14 19.87 3.45 9.19
N LYS A 15 19.72 2.13 9.12
CA LYS A 15 20.46 1.29 8.15
C LYS A 15 20.24 1.73 6.70
N GLN A 16 19.04 2.20 6.37
CA GLN A 16 18.69 2.69 5.03
C GLN A 16 18.98 4.18 4.84
N GLY A 17 19.45 4.91 5.87
CA GLY A 17 19.70 6.34 5.79
C GLY A 17 18.43 7.19 5.66
N ILE A 18 17.26 6.64 6.00
CA ILE A 18 15.96 7.32 5.85
C ILE A 18 15.75 8.28 7.03
N SER A 19 15.35 9.51 6.77
CA SER A 19 15.00 10.46 7.84
C SER A 19 13.64 10.13 8.46
N GLN A 20 13.42 10.52 9.72
CA GLN A 20 12.10 10.39 10.36
C GLN A 20 11.01 11.10 9.55
N GLU A 21 11.30 12.31 9.08
CA GLU A 21 10.39 13.11 8.24
C GLU A 21 9.97 12.37 6.96
N ARG A 22 10.93 11.74 6.27
CA ARG A 22 10.64 10.96 5.06
C ARG A 22 9.78 9.74 5.38
N LEU A 23 10.09 9.01 6.46
CA LEU A 23 9.33 7.80 6.83
C LEU A 23 7.88 8.10 7.21
N CYS A 24 7.64 9.12 8.05
CA CYS A 24 6.29 9.42 8.56
C CYS A 24 5.49 10.40 7.70
N ARG A 25 6.03 10.88 6.57
CA ARG A 25 5.38 11.87 5.69
C ARG A 25 3.91 11.49 5.40
N GLY A 26 2.98 12.40 5.71
CA GLY A 26 1.54 12.20 5.51
C GLY A 26 0.87 11.16 6.44
N LEU A 27 1.62 10.48 7.30
CA LEU A 27 1.08 9.51 8.26
C LEU A 27 0.98 10.10 9.66
N CYS A 28 2.06 10.68 10.18
CA CYS A 28 2.05 11.32 11.49
C CYS A 28 3.11 12.42 11.60
N ALA A 29 3.03 13.22 12.67
CA ALA A 29 4.05 14.22 12.95
C ALA A 29 5.41 13.57 13.26
N VAL A 30 6.50 14.23 12.88
CA VAL A 30 7.88 13.77 13.17
C VAL A 30 8.10 13.53 14.67
N SER A 31 7.54 14.41 15.51
CA SER A 31 7.58 14.25 16.97
C SER A 31 6.84 13.00 17.46
N ALA A 32 5.77 12.57 16.79
CA ALA A 32 5.08 11.32 17.10
C ALA A 32 5.94 10.11 16.70
N LEU A 33 6.56 10.13 15.52
CA LEU A 33 7.48 9.08 15.08
C LEU A 33 8.67 8.93 16.04
N SER A 34 9.28 10.04 16.45
CA SER A 34 10.38 10.03 17.43
C SER A 34 9.97 9.34 18.75
N ARG A 35 8.77 9.61 19.26
CA ARG A 35 8.25 8.94 20.46
C ARG A 35 8.00 7.44 20.25
N TYR A 36 7.64 7.03 19.02
CA TYR A 36 7.52 5.62 18.67
C TYR A 36 8.88 4.92 18.64
N GLU A 37 9.91 5.56 18.04
CA GLU A 37 11.28 5.05 17.98
C GLU A 37 11.94 4.95 19.36
N ASN A 38 11.64 5.88 20.28
CA ASN A 38 12.11 5.83 21.67
C ASN A 38 11.31 4.87 22.58
N GLY A 39 10.26 4.24 22.06
CA GLY A 39 9.37 3.36 22.84
C GLY A 39 8.54 4.10 23.91
N GLU A 40 8.40 5.41 23.79
CA GLU A 40 7.56 6.24 24.68
C GLU A 40 6.07 6.11 24.36
N ARG A 41 5.75 5.74 23.12
CA ARG A 41 4.37 5.51 22.65
C ARG A 41 4.37 4.33 21.68
N ILE A 42 3.23 3.64 21.60
CA ILE A 42 2.99 2.60 20.59
C ILE A 42 1.90 3.14 19.64
N PRO A 43 2.14 3.17 18.32
CA PRO A 43 1.11 3.54 17.35
C PRO A 43 0.04 2.44 17.26
N ASP A 44 -1.14 2.78 16.73
CA ASP A 44 -2.08 1.73 16.33
C ASP A 44 -1.45 0.82 15.26
N ARG A 45 -1.95 -0.40 15.17
CA ARG A 45 -1.44 -1.46 14.30
C ARG A 45 -1.51 -1.09 12.82
N LEU A 46 -2.44 -0.21 12.41
CA LEU A 46 -2.55 0.21 11.01
C LEU A 46 -1.39 1.16 10.65
N LEU A 47 -1.10 2.15 11.49
CA LEU A 47 0.07 3.02 11.34
C LEU A 47 1.38 2.22 11.46
N MET A 48 1.46 1.31 12.42
CA MET A 48 2.61 0.40 12.59
C MET A 48 2.92 -0.37 11.31
N ASN A 49 1.89 -0.97 10.69
CA ASN A 49 2.02 -1.65 9.40
C ASN A 49 2.57 -0.72 8.32
N ALA A 50 2.00 0.48 8.19
CA ALA A 50 2.39 1.41 7.14
C ALA A 50 3.85 1.83 7.25
N LEU A 51 4.32 2.14 8.47
CA LEU A 51 5.72 2.52 8.73
C LEU A 51 6.71 1.39 8.39
N ILE A 52 6.42 0.15 8.83
CA ILE A 52 7.27 -1.02 8.52
C ILE A 52 7.30 -1.29 7.01
N GLN A 53 6.16 -1.23 6.36
CA GLN A 53 6.05 -1.50 4.92
C GLN A 53 6.72 -0.42 4.08
N ARG A 54 6.73 0.84 4.52
CA ARG A 54 7.49 1.93 3.88
C ARG A 54 9.01 1.71 3.94
N LEU A 55 9.51 0.92 4.88
CA LEU A 55 10.90 0.46 4.92
C LEU A 55 11.15 -0.79 4.05
N GLY A 56 10.14 -1.22 3.26
CA GLY A 56 10.21 -2.39 2.40
C GLY A 56 10.17 -3.73 3.15
N LYS A 57 9.68 -3.74 4.40
CA LYS A 57 9.65 -4.91 5.28
C LYS A 57 8.26 -5.46 5.51
N SER A 58 8.19 -6.77 5.79
CA SER A 58 6.95 -7.40 6.23
C SER A 58 6.66 -7.05 7.68
N SER A 59 5.39 -6.81 7.97
CA SER A 59 4.88 -6.59 9.31
C SER A 59 4.17 -7.83 9.88
N ASP A 60 4.18 -8.95 9.15
CA ASP A 60 3.44 -10.16 9.49
C ASP A 60 4.11 -10.94 10.63
N GLU A 61 5.43 -10.85 10.77
CA GLU A 61 6.19 -11.49 11.85
C GLU A 61 6.03 -10.77 13.20
N LEU A 62 5.50 -9.54 13.19
CA LEU A 62 5.30 -8.75 14.38
C LEU A 62 3.98 -9.12 15.08
N THR A 63 4.09 -9.87 16.17
CA THR A 63 2.96 -10.20 17.05
C THR A 63 2.77 -9.11 18.11
N THR A 64 1.64 -8.41 18.04
CA THR A 64 1.29 -7.33 18.98
C THR A 64 -0.14 -7.49 19.47
N MET A 65 -0.39 -7.09 20.71
CA MET A 65 -1.75 -6.90 21.21
C MET A 65 -2.41 -5.74 20.47
N ILE A 66 -3.67 -5.91 20.07
CA ILE A 66 -4.48 -4.89 19.42
C ILE A 66 -5.77 -4.67 20.20
N SER A 67 -6.32 -3.46 20.12
CA SER A 67 -7.61 -3.12 20.71
C SER A 67 -8.76 -3.84 20.00
N CYS A 68 -9.92 -3.90 20.66
CA CYS A 68 -11.15 -4.41 20.05
C CYS A 68 -11.56 -3.59 18.81
N GLN A 69 -11.27 -2.28 18.79
CA GLN A 69 -11.55 -1.40 17.65
C GLN A 69 -10.67 -1.76 16.45
N GLU A 70 -9.35 -1.90 16.67
CA GLU A 70 -8.42 -2.35 15.62
C GLU A 70 -8.79 -3.72 15.08
N TYR A 71 -9.12 -4.67 15.95
CA TYR A 71 -9.55 -6.00 15.53
C TYR A 71 -10.81 -5.94 14.65
N ALA A 72 -11.84 -5.20 15.07
CA ALA A 72 -13.06 -5.02 14.29
C ALA A 72 -12.76 -4.41 12.91
N TYR A 73 -11.89 -3.40 12.85
CA TYR A 73 -11.44 -2.80 11.61
C TYR A 73 -10.71 -3.79 10.69
N PHE A 74 -9.75 -4.58 11.20
CA PHE A 74 -9.05 -5.56 10.36
C PHE A 74 -9.98 -6.67 9.85
N VAL A 75 -10.94 -7.11 10.66
CA VAL A 75 -11.98 -8.06 10.24
C VAL A 75 -12.83 -7.47 9.12
N TRP A 76 -13.30 -6.24 9.28
CA TRP A 76 -14.05 -5.51 8.25
C TRP A 76 -13.23 -5.37 6.96
N ARG A 77 -11.99 -4.88 7.06
CA ARG A 77 -11.07 -4.68 5.93
C ARG A 77 -10.81 -5.98 5.16
N ARG A 78 -10.66 -7.10 5.87
CA ARG A 78 -10.53 -8.43 5.26
C ARG A 78 -11.81 -8.84 4.51
N LYS A 79 -13.00 -8.64 5.11
CA LYS A 79 -14.28 -8.95 4.47
C LYS A 79 -14.49 -8.15 3.18
N VAL A 80 -14.11 -6.87 3.18
CA VAL A 80 -14.16 -6.01 1.99
C VAL A 80 -13.26 -6.56 0.88
N LYS A 81 -11.98 -6.83 1.19
CA LYS A 81 -11.02 -7.41 0.22
C LYS A 81 -11.51 -8.76 -0.32
N GLU A 82 -12.10 -9.61 0.52
CA GLU A 82 -12.65 -10.90 0.10
C GLU A 82 -13.88 -10.75 -0.80
N ALA A 83 -14.80 -9.83 -0.49
CA ALA A 83 -15.96 -9.53 -1.32
C ALA A 83 -15.53 -9.07 -2.72
N LEU A 84 -14.54 -8.16 -2.80
CA LEU A 84 -13.98 -7.70 -4.07
C LEU A 84 -13.30 -8.83 -4.85
N ARG A 85 -12.48 -9.66 -4.20
CA ARG A 85 -11.82 -10.82 -4.83
C ARG A 85 -12.84 -11.79 -5.43
N LYS A 86 -13.96 -12.01 -4.74
CA LYS A 86 -15.08 -12.86 -5.19
C LYS A 86 -16.06 -12.13 -6.11
N LYS A 87 -15.76 -10.89 -6.53
CA LYS A 87 -16.62 -10.03 -7.37
C LYS A 87 -18.04 -9.83 -6.82
N LYS A 88 -18.22 -9.89 -5.49
CA LYS A 88 -19.49 -9.63 -4.80
C LYS A 88 -19.66 -8.13 -4.57
N ILE A 89 -19.96 -7.39 -5.64
CA ILE A 89 -19.99 -5.91 -5.63
C ILE A 89 -21.02 -5.36 -4.62
N SER A 90 -22.24 -5.88 -4.61
CA SER A 90 -23.29 -5.44 -3.67
C SER A 90 -22.90 -5.62 -2.21
N LEU A 91 -22.21 -6.73 -1.89
CA LEU A 91 -21.70 -6.98 -0.53
C LEU A 91 -20.60 -5.98 -0.17
N ALA A 92 -19.68 -5.67 -1.10
CA ALA A 92 -18.65 -4.68 -0.86
C ALA A 92 -19.25 -3.28 -0.62
N GLN A 93 -20.29 -2.90 -1.37
CA GLN A 93 -21.04 -1.66 -1.17
C GLN A 93 -21.72 -1.62 0.21
N GLU A 94 -22.37 -2.72 0.63
CA GLU A 94 -22.97 -2.83 1.97
C GLU A 94 -21.92 -2.71 3.09
N LEU A 95 -20.76 -3.33 2.91
CA LEU A 95 -19.65 -3.26 3.87
C LEU A 95 -19.12 -1.82 4.02
N LEU A 96 -19.14 -1.00 2.96
CA LEU A 96 -18.74 0.41 3.03
C LEU A 96 -19.73 1.30 3.82
N GLN A 97 -20.91 0.79 4.18
CA GLN A 97 -21.90 1.49 5.02
C GLN A 97 -21.82 1.08 6.50
N LYS A 98 -20.87 0.21 6.88
CA LYS A 98 -20.70 -0.24 8.27
C LYS A 98 -19.93 0.80 9.08
N LYS A 99 -20.08 0.79 10.40
CA LYS A 99 -19.40 1.77 11.27
C LYS A 99 -17.87 1.76 11.12
N GLU A 100 -17.28 0.59 10.90
CA GLU A 100 -15.83 0.41 10.80
C GLU A 100 -15.21 1.12 9.57
N SER A 101 -16.03 1.50 8.59
CA SER A 101 -15.58 2.31 7.44
C SER A 101 -15.70 3.81 7.68
N LEU A 102 -16.51 4.25 8.65
CA LEU A 102 -16.90 5.66 8.82
C LEU A 102 -16.42 6.29 10.13
N ASP A 103 -16.07 5.48 11.12
CA ASP A 103 -15.79 5.97 12.47
C ASP A 103 -14.43 6.67 12.63
N GLY A 104 -13.48 6.41 11.73
CA GLY A 104 -12.14 7.01 11.80
C GLY A 104 -11.32 6.55 13.03
N CYS A 105 -11.73 5.48 13.71
CA CYS A 105 -11.18 5.09 15.01
C CYS A 105 -9.78 4.46 14.94
N VAL A 106 -9.33 4.00 13.77
CA VAL A 106 -8.03 3.34 13.57
C VAL A 106 -7.24 4.10 12.53
N HIS A 107 -6.31 4.97 12.96
CA HIS A 107 -5.56 5.88 12.09
C HIS A 107 -6.40 6.47 10.94
N SER A 108 -7.20 7.49 11.27
CA SER A 108 -8.21 8.08 10.38
C SER A 108 -7.76 8.32 8.94
N VAL A 109 -6.53 8.83 8.72
CA VAL A 109 -5.98 9.09 7.38
C VAL A 109 -5.82 7.82 6.53
N LEU A 110 -5.31 6.73 7.13
CA LEU A 110 -5.09 5.46 6.43
C LEU A 110 -6.41 4.73 6.17
N GLN A 111 -7.37 4.90 7.10
CA GLN A 111 -8.74 4.45 6.96
C GLN A 111 -9.46 5.13 5.80
N GLU A 112 -9.42 6.47 5.76
CA GLU A 112 -10.06 7.28 4.72
C GLU A 112 -9.46 6.98 3.34
N GLN A 113 -8.12 6.87 3.24
CA GLN A 113 -7.49 6.46 1.99
C GLN A 113 -7.99 5.07 1.55
N PHE A 114 -8.05 4.10 2.46
CA PHE A 114 -8.54 2.76 2.12
C PHE A 114 -10.00 2.83 1.66
N TYR A 115 -10.84 3.60 2.33
CA TYR A 115 -12.24 3.80 1.95
C TYR A 115 -12.37 4.35 0.52
N ARG A 116 -11.69 5.46 0.20
CA ARG A 116 -11.68 6.07 -1.14
C ARG A 116 -11.14 5.14 -2.20
N TYR A 117 -10.09 4.38 -1.88
CA TYR A 117 -9.56 3.35 -2.77
C TYR A 117 -10.62 2.30 -3.12
N ILE A 118 -11.37 1.79 -2.13
CA ILE A 118 -12.43 0.82 -2.39
C ILE A 118 -13.57 1.44 -3.18
N GLN A 119 -13.97 2.69 -2.91
CA GLN A 119 -14.95 3.40 -3.72
C GLN A 119 -14.53 3.49 -5.19
N GLY A 120 -13.27 3.85 -5.45
CA GLY A 120 -12.69 3.87 -6.79
C GLY A 120 -12.78 2.51 -7.48
N ILE A 121 -12.44 1.41 -6.79
CA ILE A 121 -12.59 0.06 -7.35
C ILE A 121 -14.05 -0.25 -7.70
N LEU A 122 -15.01 0.15 -6.86
CA LEU A 122 -16.44 -0.10 -7.09
C LEU A 122 -17.00 0.72 -8.26
N MET A 123 -16.46 1.92 -8.49
CA MET A 123 -16.76 2.73 -9.68
C MET A 123 -16.13 2.14 -10.96
N GLY A 124 -15.02 1.39 -10.83
CA GLY A 124 -14.38 0.73 -11.96
C GLY A 124 -13.90 1.74 -13.01
N THR A 125 -14.33 1.56 -14.26
CA THR A 125 -13.98 2.48 -15.38
C THR A 125 -14.59 3.88 -15.23
N SER A 126 -15.56 4.06 -14.32
CA SER A 126 -16.15 5.37 -14.01
C SER A 126 -15.42 6.12 -12.90
N ALA A 127 -14.36 5.53 -12.31
CA ALA A 127 -13.56 6.21 -11.30
C ALA A 127 -12.90 7.47 -11.88
N ASP A 128 -13.03 8.60 -11.17
CA ASP A 128 -12.31 9.81 -11.51
C ASP A 128 -10.84 9.68 -11.11
N ILE A 129 -9.95 10.08 -12.00
CA ILE A 129 -8.51 10.13 -11.72
C ILE A 129 -8.26 11.15 -10.61
N SER A 130 -8.98 12.28 -10.61
CA SER A 130 -8.84 13.32 -9.58
C SER A 130 -9.13 12.77 -8.17
N ASP A 131 -10.21 12.01 -8.01
CA ASP A 131 -10.60 11.41 -6.73
C ASP A 131 -9.54 10.42 -6.22
N LEU A 132 -8.92 9.66 -7.13
CA LEU A 132 -7.83 8.75 -6.79
C LEU A 132 -6.56 9.50 -6.37
N GLU A 133 -6.24 10.62 -7.03
CA GLU A 133 -5.11 11.45 -6.61
C GLU A 133 -5.35 12.11 -5.25
N GLU A 134 -6.58 12.55 -4.96
CA GLU A 134 -6.95 13.02 -3.62
C GLU A 134 -6.74 11.92 -2.57
N ALA A 135 -7.15 10.69 -2.88
CA ALA A 135 -6.93 9.55 -1.98
C ALA A 135 -5.44 9.26 -1.75
N ILE A 136 -4.59 9.40 -2.77
CA ILE A 136 -3.14 9.27 -2.64
C ILE A 136 -2.58 10.42 -1.78
N ARG A 137 -3.02 11.66 -2.02
CA ARG A 137 -2.58 12.86 -1.28
C ARG A 137 -2.91 12.83 0.21
N LEU A 138 -3.84 12.00 0.66
CA LEU A 138 -4.08 11.78 2.09
C LEU A 138 -2.84 11.29 2.83
N THR A 139 -2.05 10.40 2.23
CA THR A 139 -0.81 9.88 2.85
C THR A 139 0.46 10.34 2.16
N HIS A 140 0.32 10.98 0.99
CA HIS A 140 1.42 11.49 0.18
C HIS A 140 1.10 12.91 -0.35
N PRO A 141 1.11 13.95 0.51
CA PRO A 141 0.50 15.26 0.22
C PRO A 141 1.02 15.96 -1.04
N GLU A 142 2.26 15.70 -1.42
CA GLU A 142 2.96 16.30 -2.55
C GLU A 142 2.77 15.53 -3.87
N PHE A 143 1.98 14.45 -3.85
CA PHE A 143 1.81 13.59 -5.03
C PHE A 143 1.28 14.36 -6.24
N SER A 144 2.07 14.34 -7.31
CA SER A 144 1.88 15.09 -8.55
C SER A 144 1.47 14.20 -9.74
N GLY A 145 1.13 12.94 -9.48
CA GLY A 145 0.89 11.93 -10.52
C GLY A 145 2.14 11.18 -10.97
N LYS A 146 3.29 11.44 -10.33
CA LYS A 146 4.58 10.77 -10.53
C LYS A 146 5.12 10.22 -9.22
N ILE A 147 6.05 9.28 -9.33
CA ILE A 147 6.79 8.71 -8.21
C ILE A 147 8.18 9.32 -8.20
N GLU A 148 8.54 9.94 -7.09
CA GLU A 148 9.86 10.56 -6.88
C GLU A 148 10.79 9.60 -6.13
N GLU A 149 12.10 9.79 -6.25
CA GLU A 149 13.13 8.93 -5.62
C GLU A 149 13.02 8.89 -4.09
N GLU A 150 12.59 10.00 -3.48
CA GLU A 150 12.41 10.12 -2.03
C GLU A 150 11.11 9.49 -1.52
N ASP A 151 10.24 9.02 -2.41
CA ASP A 151 8.96 8.45 -2.01
C ASP A 151 9.13 7.09 -1.32
N LEU A 152 8.29 6.85 -0.31
CA LEU A 152 8.20 5.58 0.40
C LEU A 152 6.73 5.18 0.50
N PHE A 153 6.41 3.97 0.04
CA PHE A 153 5.04 3.47 0.02
C PHE A 153 4.89 2.17 0.80
N SER A 154 3.81 2.10 1.58
CA SER A 154 3.29 0.87 2.16
C SER A 154 2.59 0.01 1.11
N ILE A 155 2.29 -1.24 1.45
CA ILE A 155 1.59 -2.16 0.55
C ILE A 155 0.19 -1.63 0.19
N GLN A 156 -0.49 -0.94 1.11
CA GLN A 156 -1.79 -0.33 0.81
C GLN A 156 -1.66 0.80 -0.22
N GLU A 157 -0.70 1.69 -0.04
CA GLU A 157 -0.45 2.81 -0.96
C GLU A 157 -0.07 2.31 -2.35
N LEU A 158 0.80 1.29 -2.44
CA LEU A 158 1.13 0.63 -3.70
C LEU A 158 -0.10 0.01 -4.37
N ASN A 159 -1.02 -0.60 -3.60
CA ASN A 159 -2.26 -1.13 -4.17
C ASN A 159 -3.14 -0.03 -4.79
N LEU A 160 -3.22 1.15 -4.16
CA LEU A 160 -3.93 2.30 -4.69
C LEU A 160 -3.21 2.87 -5.93
N LEU A 161 -1.89 3.02 -5.89
CA LEU A 161 -1.07 3.51 -7.01
C LEU A 161 -1.16 2.60 -8.24
N LEU A 162 -1.15 1.27 -8.05
CA LEU A 162 -1.34 0.31 -9.13
C LEU A 162 -2.75 0.43 -9.75
N PHE A 163 -3.77 0.69 -8.93
CA PHE A 163 -5.12 0.93 -9.43
C PHE A 163 -5.21 2.28 -10.17
N TYR A 164 -4.61 3.33 -9.63
CA TYR A 164 -4.48 4.64 -10.27
C TYR A 164 -3.78 4.53 -11.63
N ALA A 165 -2.63 3.85 -11.71
CA ALA A 165 -1.91 3.62 -12.96
C ALA A 165 -2.79 2.88 -13.99
N LYS A 166 -3.52 1.85 -13.55
CA LYS A 166 -4.47 1.13 -14.42
C LYS A 166 -5.59 2.05 -14.94
N CYS A 167 -6.21 2.87 -14.09
CA CYS A 167 -7.22 3.84 -14.52
C CYS A 167 -6.63 4.89 -15.47
N LYS A 168 -5.41 5.36 -15.20
CA LYS A 168 -4.68 6.30 -16.07
C LYS A 168 -4.41 5.70 -17.44
N MET A 169 -4.00 4.42 -17.52
CA MET A 169 -3.81 3.71 -18.78
C MET A 169 -5.07 3.66 -19.66
N GLN A 170 -6.26 3.64 -19.06
CA GLN A 170 -7.51 3.60 -19.83
C GLN A 170 -7.83 4.94 -20.51
N LYS A 171 -7.35 6.06 -19.94
CA LYS A 171 -7.53 7.39 -20.52
C LYS A 171 -6.32 7.80 -21.38
N GLU A 172 -5.11 7.55 -20.87
CA GLU A 172 -3.81 7.94 -21.43
C GLU A 172 -2.85 6.74 -21.34
N ALA A 173 -2.89 5.88 -22.37
CA ALA A 173 -2.24 4.57 -22.37
C ALA A 173 -0.72 4.62 -22.10
N GLU A 174 -0.02 5.61 -22.65
CA GLU A 174 1.43 5.75 -22.52
C GLU A 174 1.83 6.18 -21.10
N GLN A 175 1.25 7.26 -20.58
CA GLN A 175 1.57 7.76 -19.23
C GLN A 175 1.21 6.75 -18.14
N GLY A 176 0.07 6.07 -18.26
CA GLY A 176 -0.30 5.04 -17.29
C GLY A 176 0.64 3.83 -17.33
N ARG A 177 1.16 3.47 -18.52
CA ARG A 177 2.12 2.38 -18.70
C ARG A 177 3.49 2.73 -18.14
N GLU A 178 3.94 3.96 -18.37
CA GLU A 178 5.17 4.50 -17.80
C GLU A 178 5.12 4.42 -16.27
N LEU A 179 4.04 4.93 -15.67
CA LEU A 179 3.84 4.87 -14.22
C LEU A 179 3.81 3.43 -13.70
N LEU A 180 3.12 2.51 -14.38
CA LEU A 180 3.11 1.09 -14.01
C LEU A 180 4.52 0.48 -14.09
N GLY A 181 5.33 0.89 -15.07
CA GLY A 181 6.73 0.51 -15.20
C GLY A 181 7.57 0.98 -14.02
N VAL A 182 7.42 2.25 -13.63
CA VAL A 182 8.09 2.84 -12.46
C VAL A 182 7.68 2.12 -11.18
N LEU A 183 6.39 1.83 -10.99
CA LEU A 183 5.90 1.09 -9.81
C LEU A 183 6.45 -0.33 -9.74
N LEU A 184 6.58 -1.03 -10.88
CA LEU A 184 7.20 -2.36 -10.91
C LEU A 184 8.67 -2.29 -10.46
N GLN A 185 9.42 -1.35 -11.00
CA GLN A 185 10.81 -1.14 -10.63
C GLN A 185 10.94 -0.79 -9.14
N TYR A 186 10.12 0.14 -8.66
CA TYR A 186 10.07 0.51 -7.24
C TYR A 186 9.85 -0.72 -6.35
N ILE A 187 8.87 -1.58 -6.70
CA ILE A 187 8.58 -2.78 -5.92
C ILE A 187 9.77 -3.76 -5.92
N GLN A 188 10.44 -3.93 -7.06
CA GLN A 188 11.58 -4.84 -7.18
C GLN A 188 12.77 -4.38 -6.32
N GLU A 189 13.06 -3.07 -6.33
CA GLU A 189 14.22 -2.46 -5.69
C GLU A 189 14.00 -2.18 -4.20
N HIS A 190 12.86 -1.59 -3.82
CA HIS A 190 12.63 -1.11 -2.45
C HIS A 190 11.97 -2.14 -1.52
N ILE A 191 11.11 -3.03 -2.05
CA ILE A 191 10.45 -4.05 -1.21
C ILE A 191 11.38 -5.25 -1.08
N THR A 192 12.36 -5.14 -0.19
CA THR A 192 13.46 -6.12 -0.06
C THR A 192 13.06 -7.40 0.69
N ASP A 193 12.00 -7.34 1.50
CA ASP A 193 11.46 -8.49 2.20
C ASP A 193 10.58 -9.34 1.28
N ILE A 194 10.84 -10.66 1.23
CA ILE A 194 10.16 -11.58 0.32
C ILE A 194 8.67 -11.74 0.63
N GLN A 195 8.29 -11.76 1.92
CA GLN A 195 6.90 -11.85 2.33
C GLN A 195 6.15 -10.58 1.93
N ALA A 196 6.73 -9.40 2.17
CA ALA A 196 6.16 -8.14 1.72
C ALA A 196 6.05 -8.05 0.20
N LYS A 197 7.10 -8.47 -0.52
CA LYS A 197 7.13 -8.50 -2.00
C LYS A 197 6.02 -9.39 -2.56
N ASN A 198 5.80 -10.56 -1.95
CA ASN A 198 4.74 -11.50 -2.34
C ASN A 198 3.32 -10.93 -2.11
N GLN A 199 3.14 -9.92 -1.27
CA GLN A 199 1.83 -9.25 -1.09
C GLN A 199 1.47 -8.28 -2.22
N ILE A 200 2.44 -7.81 -3.02
CA ILE A 200 2.21 -6.72 -3.99
C ILE A 200 2.74 -7.01 -5.40
N PHE A 201 3.92 -7.63 -5.54
CA PHE A 201 4.57 -7.84 -6.83
C PHE A 201 3.75 -8.73 -7.77
N PRO A 202 3.15 -9.86 -7.34
CA PRO A 202 2.30 -10.67 -8.23
C PRO A 202 1.12 -9.88 -8.79
N ARG A 203 0.56 -8.96 -8.01
CA ARG A 203 -0.55 -8.10 -8.45
C ARG A 203 -0.06 -7.08 -9.48
N ALA A 204 1.07 -6.43 -9.24
CA ALA A 204 1.66 -5.47 -10.19
C ALA A 204 1.95 -6.14 -11.54
N VAL A 205 2.58 -7.33 -11.52
CA VAL A 205 2.86 -8.12 -12.73
C VAL A 205 1.57 -8.58 -13.41
N SER A 206 0.56 -9.01 -12.66
CA SER A 206 -0.74 -9.38 -13.23
C SER A 206 -1.39 -8.20 -13.96
N ILE A 207 -1.30 -6.98 -13.43
CA ILE A 207 -1.83 -5.78 -14.09
C ILE A 207 -1.03 -5.51 -15.36
N TYR A 208 0.30 -5.55 -15.29
CA TYR A 208 1.17 -5.33 -16.46
C TYR A 208 0.87 -6.32 -17.59
N CYS A 209 0.72 -7.61 -17.29
CA CYS A 209 0.39 -8.63 -18.28
C CYS A 209 -1.02 -8.46 -18.87
N GLN A 210 -1.98 -7.91 -18.10
CA GLN A 210 -3.34 -7.67 -18.57
C GLN A 210 -3.46 -6.42 -19.45
N GLU A 211 -2.73 -5.36 -19.12
CA GLU A 211 -2.90 -4.05 -19.76
C GLU A 211 -1.86 -3.76 -20.84
N VAL A 212 -0.66 -4.34 -20.77
CA VAL A 212 0.44 -4.14 -21.74
C VAL A 212 0.58 -5.41 -22.58
N LYS A 213 -0.08 -5.46 -23.75
CA LYS A 213 -0.18 -6.69 -24.58
C LYS A 213 0.69 -6.69 -25.83
N GLU A 214 1.31 -5.57 -26.19
CA GLU A 214 2.10 -5.44 -27.40
C GLU A 214 3.27 -6.44 -27.41
N ASN A 215 3.60 -6.93 -28.61
CA ASN A 215 4.59 -7.99 -28.79
C ASN A 215 5.99 -7.58 -28.32
N GLN A 216 6.34 -6.30 -28.43
CA GLN A 216 7.62 -5.77 -27.97
C GLN A 216 7.85 -5.92 -26.46
N PHE A 217 6.79 -6.11 -25.67
CA PHE A 217 6.88 -6.32 -24.22
C PHE A 217 6.74 -7.79 -23.80
N SER A 218 6.66 -8.72 -24.76
CA SER A 218 6.45 -10.16 -24.48
C SER A 218 7.55 -10.76 -23.60
N GLU A 219 8.82 -10.46 -23.90
CA GLU A 219 9.96 -10.90 -23.12
C GLU A 219 9.92 -10.33 -21.70
N LYS A 220 9.66 -9.02 -21.55
CA LYS A 220 9.52 -8.39 -20.24
C LYS A 220 8.39 -9.02 -19.41
N ARG A 221 7.24 -9.32 -20.03
CA ARG A 221 6.15 -10.05 -19.34
C ARG A 221 6.59 -11.43 -18.86
N TYR A 222 7.31 -12.18 -19.70
CA TYR A 222 7.82 -13.50 -19.34
C TYR A 222 8.79 -13.43 -18.15
N LEU A 223 9.76 -12.51 -18.18
CA LEU A 223 10.74 -12.33 -17.10
C LEU A 223 10.07 -11.95 -15.77
N LEU A 224 9.11 -11.02 -15.81
CA LEU A 224 8.35 -10.63 -14.61
C LEU A 224 7.55 -11.81 -14.03
N CYS A 225 6.88 -12.60 -14.88
CA CYS A 225 6.17 -13.79 -14.41
C CYS A 225 7.12 -14.85 -13.81
N LYS A 226 8.30 -15.02 -14.40
CA LYS A 226 9.33 -15.94 -13.89
C LYS A 226 9.79 -15.50 -12.49
N GLU A 227 10.11 -14.23 -12.30
CA GLU A 227 10.53 -13.69 -11.00
C GLU A 227 9.43 -13.86 -9.94
N VAL A 228 8.16 -13.63 -10.28
CA VAL A 228 7.04 -13.88 -9.37
C VAL A 228 7.00 -15.34 -8.90
N LEU A 229 7.23 -16.30 -9.79
CA LEU A 229 7.25 -17.72 -9.44
C LEU A 229 8.44 -18.06 -8.53
N GLU A 230 9.63 -17.53 -8.84
CA GLU A 230 10.84 -17.72 -8.02
C GLU A 230 10.65 -17.18 -6.61
N ASN A 231 10.11 -15.96 -6.48
CA ASN A 231 9.81 -15.34 -5.18
C ASN A 231 8.75 -16.11 -4.37
N SER A 232 7.82 -16.80 -5.05
CA SER A 232 6.78 -17.60 -4.39
C SER A 232 7.32 -18.91 -3.81
N VAL A 233 8.43 -19.43 -4.35
CA VAL A 233 9.06 -20.68 -3.89
C VAL A 233 10.03 -20.45 -2.72
N GLN A 234 10.54 -19.23 -2.56
CA GLN A 234 11.46 -18.85 -1.47
C GLN A 234 10.77 -18.59 -0.13
N ASN A 235 9.43 -18.73 -0.07
CA ASN A 235 8.58 -18.35 1.06
C ASN A 235 8.25 -19.53 1.99
#